data_AF-A0A4Q2ZYE8-F1
#
_entry.id   AF-A0A4Q2ZYE8-F1
#
_cell.length_a   1.000
_cell.length_b   1.000
_cell.length_c   1.000
_cell.angle_alpha   90.00
_cell.angle_beta   90.00
_cell.angle_gamma   90.00
#
_symmetry.space_group_name_H-M   'P 1'
#
loop_
_entity.id
_entity.type
_entity.pdbx_description
1 polymer ?
#
loop_
_entity_poly.entity_id
_entity_poly.type
_entity_poly.pdbx_seq_one_letter_code
_entity_poly.pdbx_strand_id
1 'polypeptide(L)'
;MKQTDLDLSPGAELNEQAKVTMLASIAELSPVGVAVYMPVRDEQGFIIDFCCTYHNERLNELSGISRTQRAELSLKQMLFMLHISFLFDQYVQVA
;
A
#
# COMPACT_ATOMS: atom_id res chain seq x y z
N MET A 1 -26.48 -36.75 2.42
CA MET A 1 -25.84 -35.50 2.86
C MET A 1 -24.83 -35.10 1.79
N LYS A 2 -25.08 -34.00 1.08
CA LYS A 2 -24.14 -33.44 0.10
C LYS A 2 -23.06 -32.68 0.88
N GLN A 3 -21.80 -33.03 0.67
CA GLN A 3 -20.66 -32.24 1.12
C GLN A 3 -20.12 -31.55 -0.13
N THR A 4 -20.06 -30.23 -0.04
CA THR A 4 -19.80 -29.27 -1.11
C THR A 4 -18.38 -29.44 -1.63
N ASP A 5 -18.25 -29.93 -2.86
CA ASP A 5 -17.06 -29.67 -3.67
C ASP A 5 -16.94 -28.16 -3.83
N LEU A 6 -15.83 -27.58 -3.35
CA LEU A 6 -15.42 -26.22 -3.69
C LEU A 6 -15.24 -26.19 -5.21
N ASP A 7 -16.17 -25.56 -5.91
CA ASP A 7 -16.06 -25.24 -7.33
C ASP A 7 -14.92 -24.21 -7.52
N LEU A 8 -13.69 -24.71 -7.59
CA LEU A 8 -12.53 -23.98 -8.12
C LEU A 8 -12.63 -24.01 -9.66
N SER A 9 -13.59 -23.27 -10.21
CA SER A 9 -13.70 -23.10 -11.65
C SER A 9 -12.53 -22.26 -12.17
N PRO A 10 -11.74 -22.74 -13.14
CA PRO A 10 -10.60 -22.01 -13.70
C PRO A 10 -10.94 -20.60 -14.22
N GLY A 11 -12.20 -20.36 -14.56
CA GLY A 11 -12.68 -19.05 -15.01
C GLY A 11 -12.75 -17.97 -13.92
N ALA A 12 -12.93 -18.36 -12.64
CA ALA A 12 -12.99 -17.42 -11.52
C ALA A 12 -11.59 -16.87 -11.17
N GLU A 13 -10.59 -17.75 -11.09
CA GLU A 13 -9.19 -17.38 -10.84
C GLU A 13 -8.62 -16.51 -11.96
N LEU A 14 -8.89 -16.84 -13.23
CA LEU A 14 -8.47 -16.04 -14.38
C LEU A 14 -9.06 -14.62 -14.36
N ASN A 15 -10.31 -14.48 -13.94
CA ASN A 15 -10.97 -13.18 -13.82
C ASN A 15 -10.41 -12.36 -12.64
N GLU A 16 -10.08 -13.01 -11.53
CA GLU A 16 -9.44 -12.35 -10.39
C GLU A 16 -8.03 -11.86 -10.73
N GLN A 17 -7.23 -12.70 -11.41
CA GLN A 17 -5.89 -12.32 -11.90
C GLN A 17 -5.95 -11.13 -12.86
N ALA A 18 -6.93 -11.12 -13.77
CA ALA A 18 -7.13 -10.04 -14.72
C ALA A 18 -7.49 -8.71 -14.00
N LYS A 19 -8.34 -8.77 -12.98
CA LYS A 19 -8.71 -7.60 -12.16
C LYS A 19 -7.51 -7.04 -11.40
N VAL A 20 -6.73 -7.90 -10.74
CA VAL A 20 -5.50 -7.50 -10.02
C VAL A 20 -4.52 -6.83 -10.99
N THR A 21 -4.32 -7.41 -12.17
CA THR A 21 -3.44 -6.88 -13.21
C THR A 21 -3.91 -5.51 -13.71
N MET A 22 -5.21 -5.33 -13.92
CA MET A 22 -5.80 -4.06 -14.32
C MET A 22 -5.63 -2.98 -13.25
N LEU A 23 -5.88 -3.32 -11.97
CA LEU A 23 -5.69 -2.39 -10.85
C LEU A 23 -4.23 -1.96 -10.70
N ALA A 24 -3.30 -2.92 -10.78
CA ALA A 24 -1.87 -2.63 -10.75
C ALA A 24 -1.47 -1.69 -11.92
N SER A 25 -2.00 -1.94 -13.11
CA SER A 25 -1.72 -1.11 -14.30
C SER A 25 -2.26 0.31 -14.15
N ILE A 26 -3.48 0.47 -13.61
CA ILE A 26 -4.08 1.78 -13.36
C ILE A 26 -3.25 2.56 -12.34
N ALA A 27 -2.84 1.90 -11.25
CA ALA A 27 -2.03 2.53 -10.20
C ALA A 27 -0.65 2.95 -10.75
N GLU A 28 -0.02 2.11 -11.55
CA GLU A 28 1.32 2.39 -12.09
C GLU A 28 1.31 3.50 -13.16
N LEU A 29 0.29 3.52 -14.03
CA LEU A 29 0.16 4.52 -15.11
C LEU A 29 -0.53 5.81 -14.66
N SER A 30 -0.91 5.91 -13.39
CA SER A 30 -1.59 7.09 -12.84
C SER A 30 -0.67 8.33 -12.88
N PRO A 31 -1.18 9.51 -13.26
CA PRO A 31 -0.41 10.75 -13.22
C PRO A 31 -0.17 11.26 -11.79
N VAL A 32 -0.85 10.69 -10.78
CA VAL A 32 -0.66 11.00 -9.37
C VAL A 32 0.21 9.95 -8.68
N GLY A 33 0.95 10.39 -7.66
CA GLY A 33 1.68 9.47 -6.79
C GLY A 33 0.70 8.63 -5.95
N VAL A 34 0.88 7.32 -5.95
CA VAL A 34 0.08 6.37 -5.16
C VAL A 34 1.01 5.58 -4.25
N ALA A 35 0.64 5.47 -2.96
CA ALA A 35 1.26 4.53 -2.03
C ALA A 35 0.20 3.91 -1.13
N VAL A 36 0.44 2.65 -0.76
CA VAL A 36 -0.32 1.92 0.25
C VAL A 36 0.59 1.68 1.44
N TYR A 37 0.04 1.96 2.62
CA TYR A 37 0.74 1.83 3.89
C TYR A 37 -0.02 0.85 4.79
N MET A 38 0.72 -0.01 5.49
CA MET A 38 0.17 -0.90 6.52
C MET A 38 0.53 -0.37 7.90
N PRO A 39 -0.43 -0.27 8.84
CA PRO A 39 -0.16 0.19 10.19
C PRO A 39 0.71 -0.82 10.94
N VAL A 40 1.73 -0.32 11.63
CA VAL A 40 2.50 -1.04 12.63
C VAL A 40 1.92 -0.69 13.98
N ARG A 41 1.52 -1.71 14.74
CA ARG A 41 0.86 -1.56 16.05
C ARG A 41 1.74 -2.10 17.17
N ASP A 42 1.65 -1.48 18.35
CA ASP A 42 2.26 -2.02 19.57
C ASP A 42 1.42 -3.16 20.16
N GLU A 43 1.88 -3.69 21.30
CA GLU A 43 1.20 -4.78 22.03
C GLU A 43 -0.20 -4.39 22.54
N GLN A 44 -0.46 -3.10 22.71
CA GLN A 44 -1.76 -2.57 23.15
C GLN A 44 -2.68 -2.24 21.95
N GLY A 45 -2.19 -2.41 20.71
CA GLY A 45 -2.92 -2.20 19.47
C GLY A 45 -2.86 -0.77 18.93
N PHE A 46 -2.11 0.13 19.56
CA PHE A 46 -1.96 1.51 19.08
C PHE A 46 -1.04 1.57 17.87
N ILE A 47 -1.40 2.38 16.88
CA ILE A 47 -0.56 2.59 15.69
C ILE A 47 0.68 3.39 16.11
N ILE A 48 1.85 2.78 15.98
CA ILE A 48 3.14 3.39 16.28
C ILE A 48 3.89 3.85 15.03
N ASP A 49 3.59 3.31 13.86
CA ASP A 49 4.12 3.75 12.57
C ASP A 49 3.35 3.10 11.40
N PHE A 50 3.81 3.30 10.17
CA PHE A 50 3.34 2.55 9.00
C PHE A 50 4.51 2.13 8.10
N CYS A 51 4.36 0.97 7.46
CA CYS A 51 5.30 0.48 6.44
C CYS A 51 4.68 0.60 5.06
N CYS A 52 5.46 1.08 4.07
CA CYS A 52 5.01 1.14 2.68
C CYS A 52 4.95 -0.28 2.09
N THR A 53 3.79 -0.71 1.60
CA THR A 53 3.60 -2.03 0.98
C THR A 53 3.44 -1.97 -0.53
N TYR A 54 3.01 -0.82 -1.05
CA TYR A 54 2.97 -0.55 -2.47
C TYR A 54 3.25 0.92 -2.72
N HIS A 55 3.89 1.21 -3.84
CA HIS A 55 3.95 2.55 -4.40
C HIS A 55 4.21 2.50 -5.90
N ASN A 56 3.67 3.46 -6.64
CA ASN A 56 3.98 3.62 -8.06
C ASN A 56 5.29 4.38 -8.30
N GLU A 57 5.81 4.33 -9.52
CA GLU A 57 6.97 5.09 -9.94
C GLU A 57 6.74 6.60 -9.85
N ARG A 58 5.54 7.07 -10.21
CA ARG A 58 5.19 8.50 -10.20
C ARG A 58 5.37 9.15 -8.82
N LEU A 59 5.08 8.45 -7.74
CA LEU A 59 5.30 8.96 -6.38
C LEU A 59 6.79 9.18 -6.07
N ASN A 60 7.66 8.28 -6.56
CA ASN A 60 9.10 8.40 -6.37
C ASN A 60 9.65 9.62 -7.10
N GLU A 61 9.22 9.84 -8.35
CA GLU A 61 9.59 11.02 -9.14
C GLU A 61 9.20 12.33 -8.44
N LEU A 62 7.95 12.40 -7.95
CA LEU A 62 7.42 13.61 -7.30
C LEU A 62 8.06 13.90 -5.96
N SER A 63 8.45 12.87 -5.21
CA SER A 63 9.04 13.01 -3.87
C SER A 63 10.57 13.09 -3.87
N GLY A 64 11.22 12.67 -4.95
CA GLY A 64 12.68 12.51 -5.01
C GLY A 64 13.22 11.32 -4.20
N ILE A 65 12.35 10.48 -3.63
CA ILE A 65 12.73 9.29 -2.86
C ILE A 65 12.74 8.09 -3.79
N SER A 66 13.86 7.35 -3.82
CA SER A 66 13.96 6.18 -4.70
C SER A 66 13.07 5.03 -4.24
N ARG A 67 12.79 4.09 -5.16
CA ARG A 67 12.05 2.85 -4.84
C ARG A 67 12.70 2.06 -3.70
N THR A 68 14.03 1.95 -3.69
CA THR A 68 14.75 1.20 -2.64
C THR A 68 14.66 1.90 -1.30
N GLN A 69 14.86 3.22 -1.26
CA GLN A 69 14.73 4.00 -0.03
C GLN A 69 13.31 3.92 0.54
N ARG A 70 12.28 4.04 -0.33
CA ARG A 70 10.88 4.00 0.11
C ARG A 70 10.47 2.66 0.73
N ALA A 71 11.08 1.55 0.28
CA ALA A 71 10.85 0.24 0.86
C ALA A 71 11.49 0.07 2.26
N GLU A 72 12.53 0.84 2.57
CA GLU A 72 13.25 0.79 3.84
C GLU A 72 12.72 1.79 4.88
N LEU A 73 12.08 2.86 4.41
CA LEU A 73 11.56 3.94 5.26
C LEU A 73 10.17 3.60 5.81
N SER A 74 9.98 3.91 7.11
CA SER A 74 8.63 4.04 7.67
C SER A 74 7.96 5.34 7.24
N LEU A 75 6.65 5.44 7.41
CA LEU A 75 5.90 6.67 7.14
C LEU A 75 6.42 7.83 8.00
N LYS A 76 6.72 7.63 9.29
CA LYS A 76 7.32 8.68 10.14
C LYS A 76 8.63 9.20 9.59
N GLN A 77 9.54 8.30 9.20
CA GLN A 77 10.84 8.68 8.65
C GLN A 77 10.70 9.45 7.34
N MET A 78 9.82 8.99 6.45
CA MET A 78 9.52 9.67 5.20
C MET A 78 8.93 11.07 5.43
N LEU A 79 7.91 11.20 6.28
CA LEU A 79 7.29 12.50 6.57
C LEU A 79 8.27 13.47 7.22
N PHE A 80 9.20 12.97 8.04
CA PHE A 80 10.29 13.76 8.60
C PHE A 80 11.24 14.29 7.52
N MET A 81 11.69 13.43 6.60
CA MET A 81 12.54 13.83 5.47
C MET A 81 11.86 14.88 4.58
N LEU A 82 10.55 14.79 4.41
CA LEU A 82 9.75 15.72 3.62
C LEU A 82 9.31 16.97 4.40
N HIS A 83 9.75 17.13 5.66
CA HIS A 83 9.38 18.22 6.56
C HIS A 83 7.86 18.40 6.78
N ILE A 84 7.13 17.28 6.79
CA ILE A 84 5.66 17.21 6.94
C ILE A 84 5.24 16.21 8.04
N SER A 85 6.07 16.02 9.07
CA SER A 85 5.78 15.11 10.20
C SER A 85 4.45 15.38 10.90
N PHE A 86 3.95 16.62 10.84
CA PHE A 86 2.65 17.00 11.42
C PHE A 86 1.46 16.25 10.80
N LEU A 87 1.61 15.67 9.61
CA LEU A 87 0.56 14.87 8.99
C LEU A 87 0.39 13.49 9.62
N PHE A 88 1.38 12.98 10.37
CA PHE A 88 1.34 11.62 10.90
C PHE A 88 0.08 11.35 11.73
N ASP A 89 -0.28 12.29 12.61
CA ASP A 89 -1.45 12.14 13.47
C ASP A 89 -2.75 12.05 12.66
N GLN A 90 -2.82 12.71 11.49
CA GLN A 90 -3.97 12.63 10.60
C GLN A 90 -4.08 11.25 9.94
N TYR A 91 -2.95 10.64 9.57
CA TYR A 91 -2.93 9.27 9.03
C TYR A 91 -3.38 8.24 10.07
N VAL A 92 -3.03 8.44 11.35
CA VAL A 92 -3.46 7.56 12.44
C VAL A 92 -4.99 7.57 12.63
N GLN A 93 -5.66 8.70 12.38
CA GLN A 93 -7.12 8.81 12.58
C GLN A 93 -7.96 8.03 11.56
N VAL A 94 -7.40 7.68 10.41
CA VAL A 94 -8.14 7.06 9.28
C VAL A 94 -7.77 5.58 9.05
N ALA A 95 -6.94 5.00 9.93
CA ALA A 95 -6.35 3.67 9.79
C ALA A 95 -6.82 2.65 10.85
#